data_AF-A0A843S361-F1
#
_entry.id   AF-A0A843S361-F1
#
_cell.length_a   1.000
_cell.length_b   1.000
_cell.length_c   1.000
_cell.angle_alpha   90.00
_cell.angle_beta   90.00
_cell.angle_gamma   90.00
#
_symmetry.space_group_name_H-M   'P 1'
#
loop_
_entity.id
_entity.type
_entity.pdbx_description
1 polymer ?
#
loop_
_entity_poly.entity_id
_entity_poly.type
_entity_poly.pdbx_seq_one_letter_code
_entity_poly.pdbx_strand_id
1 'polypeptide(L)'
;MTCGDTALDARLLGFMKFQEFGAHRDPHAVLTRESSSSDLRVGLIPGINARFDGRNIGASVVLRGYDLKHVWLVPRFVVGGTASADLLVTPSASRWVDWYAAVGWERALYAAPDRRGVVHELGLKFRVPVPRVARWATLGYSFGGLRLGYRANGLTDYPRVVVEIGAGVW
;
A
#
# COMPACT_ATOMS: atom_id res chain seq x y z
N MET A 1 -29.11 -39.98 -13.86
CA MET A 1 -28.78 -39.61 -12.47
C MET A 1 -27.27 -39.45 -12.39
N THR A 2 -26.80 -38.21 -12.40
CA THR A 2 -25.39 -37.84 -12.45
C THR A 2 -24.80 -37.86 -11.04
N CYS A 3 -23.85 -38.76 -10.82
CA CYS A 3 -23.04 -38.84 -9.61
C CYS A 3 -21.74 -38.08 -9.87
N GLY A 4 -21.61 -36.88 -9.31
CA GLY A 4 -20.38 -36.11 -9.38
C GLY A 4 -20.54 -34.90 -8.48
N ASP A 5 -19.98 -34.98 -7.26
CA ASP A 5 -19.65 -33.84 -6.40
C ASP A 5 -18.98 -34.29 -5.09
N THR A 6 -17.89 -35.06 -5.18
CA THR A 6 -17.02 -35.34 -4.00
C THR A 6 -15.52 -35.15 -4.29
N ALA A 7 -15.15 -34.79 -5.52
CA ALA A 7 -13.76 -34.57 -5.90
C ALA A 7 -13.27 -33.10 -5.77
N LEU A 8 -14.19 -32.14 -5.56
CA LEU A 8 -13.85 -30.72 -5.49
C LEU A 8 -13.34 -30.31 -4.09
N ASP A 9 -13.85 -30.92 -3.02
CA ASP A 9 -13.51 -30.55 -1.64
C ASP A 9 -12.10 -31.00 -1.20
N ALA A 10 -11.59 -32.11 -1.75
CA ALA A 10 -10.24 -32.57 -1.44
C ALA A 10 -9.14 -31.69 -2.08
N ARG A 11 -9.46 -30.96 -3.17
CA ARG A 11 -8.50 -30.06 -3.83
C ARG A 11 -8.38 -28.70 -3.14
N LEU A 12 -9.43 -28.24 -2.47
CA LEU A 12 -9.40 -26.97 -1.72
C LEU A 12 -8.71 -27.11 -0.35
N LEU A 13 -8.86 -28.26 0.32
CA LEU A 13 -8.15 -28.56 1.58
C LEU A 13 -6.64 -28.84 1.39
N GLY A 14 -6.18 -29.06 0.16
CA GLY A 14 -4.75 -29.18 -0.19
C GLY A 14 -3.99 -27.85 -0.21
N PHE A 15 -4.68 -26.70 -0.28
CA PHE A 15 -4.06 -25.37 -0.30
C PHE A 15 -3.85 -24.74 1.09
N MET A 16 -4.23 -25.44 2.17
CA MET A 16 -4.11 -24.95 3.55
C MET A 16 -3.16 -25.78 4.43
N LYS A 17 -2.15 -26.43 3.83
CA LYS A 17 -1.02 -26.97 4.59
C LYS A 17 0.11 -25.93 4.66
N PHE A 18 0.17 -25.27 5.81
CA PHE A 18 1.39 -24.83 6.50
C PHE A 18 2.66 -24.86 5.64
N GLN A 19 3.08 -23.70 5.13
CA GLN A 19 4.49 -23.48 4.82
C GLN A 19 5.19 -23.06 6.11
N GLU A 20 5.81 -24.03 6.78
CA GLU A 20 6.96 -23.80 7.65
C GLU A 20 8.08 -23.22 6.79
N PHE A 21 8.46 -21.97 7.02
CA PHE A 21 9.62 -21.37 6.37
C PHE A 21 10.85 -21.51 7.29
N GLY A 22 11.72 -22.43 6.93
CA GLY A 22 13.04 -22.63 7.53
C GLY A 22 14.11 -22.88 6.46
N ALA A 23 15.32 -22.40 6.76
CA ALA A 23 16.65 -22.89 6.35
C ALA A 23 16.95 -23.28 4.88
N HIS A 24 17.91 -22.55 4.31
CA HIS A 24 18.92 -22.98 3.32
C HIS A 24 18.53 -23.96 2.19
N ARG A 25 18.38 -23.44 0.97
CA ARG A 25 19.29 -23.67 -0.19
C ARG A 25 18.80 -22.87 -1.40
N ASP A 26 19.76 -22.47 -2.23
CA ASP A 26 19.65 -21.48 -3.31
C ASP A 26 18.48 -21.67 -4.28
N PRO A 27 17.78 -20.58 -4.64
CA PRO A 27 17.13 -20.46 -5.94
C PRO A 27 17.94 -19.52 -6.83
N HIS A 28 18.35 -20.03 -7.99
CA HIS A 28 18.74 -19.21 -9.14
C HIS A 28 17.57 -18.29 -9.52
N ALA A 29 17.64 -17.04 -9.08
CA ALA A 29 16.74 -15.97 -9.51
C ALA A 29 17.39 -15.25 -10.71
N VAL A 30 16.89 -15.55 -11.90
CA VAL A 30 17.19 -14.78 -13.11
C VAL A 30 16.07 -13.77 -13.30
N LEU A 31 16.47 -12.49 -13.39
CA LEU A 31 15.75 -11.30 -13.90
C LEU A 31 14.67 -10.69 -12.99
N THR A 32 14.63 -9.37 -12.74
CA THR A 32 15.31 -8.22 -13.35
C THR A 32 15.85 -7.28 -12.28
N ARG A 33 17.17 -7.13 -12.25
CA ARG A 33 17.87 -5.99 -11.67
C ARG A 33 17.56 -4.77 -12.53
N GLU A 34 16.66 -3.91 -12.09
CA GLU A 34 16.68 -2.47 -12.42
C GLU A 34 15.67 -1.67 -11.57
N SER A 35 16.15 -1.20 -10.42
CA SER A 35 16.09 0.23 -10.04
C SER A 35 17.13 0.45 -8.94
N SER A 36 18.36 0.07 -9.26
CA SER A 36 19.56 0.63 -8.65
C SER A 36 20.30 1.32 -9.78
N SER A 37 19.63 2.25 -10.46
CA SER A 37 20.37 3.35 -11.04
C SER A 37 20.73 4.27 -9.88
N SER A 38 22.00 4.20 -9.51
CA SER A 38 22.76 5.24 -8.83
C SER A 38 22.84 6.53 -9.67
N ASP A 39 21.75 6.88 -10.35
CA ASP A 39 21.58 8.11 -11.11
C ASP A 39 20.58 8.96 -10.35
N LEU A 40 21.17 9.78 -9.48
CA LEU A 40 20.61 10.74 -8.55
C LEU A 40 19.88 11.89 -9.29
N ARG A 41 18.99 11.57 -10.24
CA ARG A 41 18.28 12.55 -11.05
C ARG A 41 16.83 12.71 -10.55
N VAL A 42 16.70 13.59 -9.56
CA VAL A 42 15.57 14.51 -9.34
C VAL A 42 14.17 13.91 -9.53
N GLY A 43 13.78 12.98 -8.66
CA GLY A 43 12.39 12.57 -8.50
C GLY A 43 11.97 12.74 -7.05
N LEU A 44 11.36 13.88 -6.70
CA LEU A 44 10.82 14.10 -5.35
C LEU A 44 9.53 13.29 -5.11
N ILE A 45 8.80 12.99 -6.20
CA ILE A 45 7.48 12.36 -6.19
C ILE A 45 7.57 10.95 -6.79
N PRO A 46 7.67 9.90 -5.98
CA PRO A 46 7.61 8.51 -6.42
C PRO A 46 6.20 8.01 -6.75
N GLY A 47 5.10 8.65 -6.33
CA GLY A 47 3.77 8.11 -6.60
C GLY A 47 2.61 9.09 -6.49
N ILE A 48 1.59 8.84 -7.31
CA ILE A 48 0.26 9.42 -7.21
C ILE A 48 -0.72 8.27 -7.06
N ASN A 49 -1.57 8.31 -6.04
CA ASN A 49 -2.55 7.28 -5.74
C ASN A 49 -3.96 7.88 -5.70
N ALA A 50 -4.95 7.08 -6.07
CA ALA A 50 -6.35 7.35 -5.77
C ALA A 50 -6.69 6.77 -4.40
N ARG A 51 -7.45 7.52 -3.61
CA ARG A 51 -7.84 7.16 -2.25
C ARG A 51 -9.34 7.27 -2.07
N PHE A 52 -9.91 6.25 -1.44
CA PHE A 52 -11.29 6.19 -1.02
C PHE A 52 -11.30 6.09 0.51
N ASP A 53 -11.98 7.03 1.16
CA ASP A 53 -12.04 7.15 2.61
C ASP A 53 -13.49 7.35 3.06
N GLY A 54 -14.17 6.24 3.39
CA GLY A 54 -15.61 6.22 3.61
C GLY A 54 -16.38 6.73 2.38
N ARG A 55 -16.96 7.93 2.50
CA ARG A 55 -17.71 8.60 1.40
C ARG A 55 -16.88 9.59 0.59
N ASN A 56 -15.62 9.83 0.97
CA ASN A 56 -14.76 10.80 0.32
C ASN A 56 -13.84 10.12 -0.69
N ILE A 57 -13.60 10.80 -1.81
CA ILE A 57 -12.62 10.41 -2.82
C ILE A 57 -11.55 11.50 -2.86
N GLY A 58 -10.29 11.08 -2.91
CA GLY A 58 -9.17 11.99 -3.07
C GLY A 58 -8.01 11.36 -3.82
N ALA A 59 -6.97 12.16 -4.02
CA ALA A 59 -5.69 11.72 -4.52
C ALA A 59 -4.64 11.87 -3.43
N SER A 60 -3.59 11.07 -3.46
CA SER A 60 -2.42 11.28 -2.62
C SER A 60 -1.14 11.31 -3.43
N VAL A 61 -0.29 12.27 -3.12
CA VAL A 61 1.07 12.35 -3.60
C VAL A 61 1.96 11.79 -2.51
N VAL A 62 2.77 10.81 -2.86
CA VAL A 62 3.70 10.20 -1.93
C VAL A 62 5.10 10.62 -2.33
N LEU A 63 5.91 11.04 -1.35
CA LEU A 63 7.30 11.45 -1.53
C LEU A 63 8.26 10.27 -1.34
N ARG A 64 9.52 10.47 -1.77
CA ARG A 64 10.57 9.47 -1.58
C ARG A 64 10.72 9.14 -0.09
N GLY A 65 10.64 7.84 0.21
CA GLY A 65 10.83 7.35 1.57
C GLY A 65 12.28 7.37 2.02
N TYR A 66 12.47 7.40 3.34
CA TYR A 66 13.75 7.24 4.02
C TYR A 66 13.88 5.81 4.55
N ASP A 67 14.94 5.11 4.17
CA ASP A 67 15.21 3.73 4.60
C ASP A 67 16.04 3.72 5.89
N LEU A 68 15.45 3.23 6.98
CA LEU A 68 16.09 3.08 8.30
C LEU A 68 16.52 1.63 8.57
N LYS A 69 16.80 0.84 7.53
CA LYS A 69 17.19 -0.60 7.54
C LYS A 69 16.09 -1.57 7.96
N HIS A 70 15.34 -1.23 9.00
CA HIS A 70 14.26 -2.07 9.55
C HIS A 70 12.87 -1.55 9.21
N VAL A 71 12.78 -0.25 8.90
CA VAL A 71 11.53 0.43 8.56
C VAL A 71 11.80 1.49 7.50
N TRP A 72 10.78 1.75 6.70
CA TRP A 72 10.72 2.80 5.70
C TRP A 72 9.78 3.89 6.18
N LEU A 73 10.27 5.13 6.18
CA LEU A 73 9.49 6.32 6.50
C LEU A 73 9.10 7.05 5.23
N VAL A 74 7.82 7.22 4.95
CA VAL A 74 7.34 7.72 3.67
C VAL A 74 6.40 8.91 3.89
N PRO A 75 6.81 10.15 3.53
CA PRO A 75 5.92 11.29 3.58
C PRO A 75 4.82 11.16 2.53
N ARG A 76 3.57 11.40 2.92
CA ARG A 76 2.38 11.32 2.06
C ARG A 76 1.53 12.57 2.24
N PHE A 77 1.11 13.17 1.14
CA PHE A 77 0.16 14.28 1.10
C PHE A 77 -1.11 13.83 0.42
N VAL A 78 -2.25 14.06 1.04
CA VAL A 78 -3.58 13.68 0.52
C VAL A 78 -4.36 14.95 0.22
N VAL A 79 -5.00 14.98 -0.94
CA VAL A 79 -5.85 16.08 -1.42
C VAL A 79 -7.15 15.50 -1.95
N GLY A 80 -8.28 15.89 -1.36
CA GLY A 80 -9.63 15.55 -1.83
C GLY A 80 -10.63 15.49 -0.68
N GLY A 81 -11.58 16.44 -0.64
CA GLY A 81 -12.48 16.68 0.51
C GLY A 81 -11.78 17.23 1.77
N THR A 82 -10.58 16.74 2.05
CA THR A 82 -9.66 17.13 3.12
C THR A 82 -8.24 17.22 2.58
N ALA A 83 -7.40 18.05 3.18
CA ALA A 83 -5.96 18.04 2.97
C ALA A 83 -5.30 17.33 4.16
N SER A 84 -4.47 16.31 3.93
CA SER A 84 -3.70 15.68 5.00
C SER A 84 -2.23 15.52 4.64
N ALA A 85 -1.39 15.55 5.66
CA ALA A 85 0.04 15.26 5.57
C ALA A 85 0.35 14.17 6.60
N ASP A 86 0.80 13.02 6.13
CA ASP A 86 1.02 11.84 6.93
C ASP A 86 2.45 11.32 6.74
N LEU A 87 3.01 10.75 7.80
CA LEU A 87 4.21 9.94 7.75
C LEU A 87 3.82 8.47 7.85
N LEU A 88 4.05 7.73 6.77
CA LEU A 88 3.84 6.29 6.72
C LEU A 88 5.09 5.55 7.18
N VAL A 89 4.91 4.52 7.99
CA VAL A 89 5.93 3.61 8.50
C VAL A 89 5.58 2.20 8.02
N THR A 90 6.52 1.51 7.39
CA THR A 90 6.33 0.14 6.91
C THR A 90 7.65 -0.63 6.95
N PRO A 91 7.68 -1.93 7.31
CA PRO A 91 8.93 -2.68 7.42
C PRO A 91 9.69 -2.80 6.11
N SER A 92 8.98 -3.04 5.01
CA SER A 92 9.58 -3.17 3.69
C SER A 92 8.76 -2.43 2.67
N ALA A 93 9.39 -1.61 1.83
CA ALA A 93 8.74 -1.10 0.63
C ALA A 93 8.29 -2.27 -0.28
N SER A 94 9.15 -3.27 -0.47
CA SER A 94 9.10 -4.17 -1.63
C SER A 94 8.45 -5.53 -1.44
N ARG A 95 8.03 -5.88 -0.23
CA ARG A 95 7.32 -7.16 0.01
C ARG A 95 5.94 -7.16 -0.67
N TRP A 96 5.49 -8.35 -1.07
CA TRP A 96 4.14 -8.52 -1.62
C TRP A 96 3.09 -8.06 -0.61
N VAL A 97 3.16 -8.53 0.63
CA VAL A 97 2.27 -8.09 1.71
C VAL A 97 3.11 -7.58 2.87
N ASP A 98 2.73 -6.43 3.42
CA ASP A 98 3.33 -5.93 4.64
C ASP A 98 2.31 -5.11 5.44
N TRP A 99 2.55 -4.99 6.74
CA TRP A 99 1.79 -4.02 7.53
C TRP A 99 2.34 -2.61 7.30
N TYR A 100 1.50 -1.63 7.57
CA TYR A 100 1.93 -0.25 7.69
C TYR A 100 1.17 0.45 8.80
N ALA A 101 1.82 1.43 9.39
CA ALA A 101 1.19 2.44 10.23
C ALA A 101 1.40 3.80 9.56
N ALA A 102 0.49 4.75 9.75
CA ALA A 102 0.74 6.13 9.39
C ALA A 102 0.23 7.04 10.50
N VAL A 103 0.94 8.13 10.73
CA VAL A 103 0.54 9.19 11.65
C VAL A 103 0.69 10.52 10.95
N GLY A 104 -0.28 11.40 11.10
CA GLY A 104 -0.33 12.63 10.33
C GLY A 104 -1.25 13.67 10.90
N TRP A 105 -1.47 14.69 10.09
CA TRP A 105 -2.35 15.79 10.38
C TRP A 105 -3.32 16.00 9.22
N GLU A 106 -4.59 16.23 9.54
CA GLU A 106 -5.66 16.46 8.56
C GLU A 106 -6.35 17.79 8.82
N ARG A 107 -6.64 18.49 7.72
CA ARG A 107 -7.44 19.71 7.65
C ARG A 107 -8.64 19.45 6.75
N ALA A 108 -9.84 19.64 7.30
CA ALA A 108 -11.04 19.68 6.48
C ALA A 108 -11.03 20.91 5.55
N LEU A 109 -11.23 20.71 4.25
CA LEU A 109 -11.20 21.80 3.27
C LEU A 109 -12.57 22.47 3.09
N TYR A 110 -13.68 21.74 3.29
CA TYR A 110 -15.01 22.19 2.85
C TYR A 110 -16.11 22.21 3.93
N ALA A 111 -15.91 21.65 5.13
CA ALA A 111 -17.03 21.44 6.08
C ALA A 111 -16.94 22.16 7.45
N ALA A 112 -15.74 22.48 7.95
CA ALA A 112 -15.52 23.38 9.09
C ALA A 112 -13.99 23.46 9.34
N PRO A 113 -13.36 24.63 9.26
CA PRO A 113 -11.90 24.77 9.38
C PRO A 113 -11.31 24.41 10.76
N ASP A 114 -12.16 24.21 11.78
CA ASP A 114 -11.73 23.91 13.16
C ASP A 114 -11.53 22.43 13.48
N ARG A 115 -11.87 21.51 12.56
CA ARG A 115 -11.51 20.10 12.72
C ARG A 115 -10.09 19.85 12.21
N ARG A 116 -9.11 20.42 12.92
CA ARG A 116 -7.70 20.04 12.81
C ARG A 116 -7.47 18.84 13.71
N GLY A 117 -7.16 17.69 13.12
CA GLY A 117 -7.02 16.44 13.86
C GLY A 117 -5.67 15.80 13.62
N VAL A 118 -5.08 15.25 14.69
CA VAL A 118 -4.08 14.19 14.56
C VAL A 118 -4.78 13.00 13.93
N VAL A 119 -4.15 12.36 12.96
CA VAL A 119 -4.70 11.18 12.31
C VAL A 119 -3.73 10.04 12.50
N HIS A 120 -4.27 8.86 12.75
CA HIS A 120 -3.51 7.62 12.67
C HIS A 120 -4.24 6.61 11.78
N GLU A 121 -3.46 5.80 11.08
CA GLU A 121 -3.94 4.77 10.16
C GLU A 121 -3.11 3.51 10.39
N LEU A 122 -3.75 2.35 10.47
CA LEU A 122 -3.09 1.06 10.54
C LEU A 122 -3.70 0.15 9.47
N GLY A 123 -2.87 -0.60 8.75
CA GLY A 123 -3.39 -1.45 7.69
C GLY A 123 -2.38 -2.40 7.09
N LEU A 124 -2.83 -3.02 5.99
CA LEU A 124 -2.04 -3.90 5.15
C LEU A 124 -1.87 -3.27 3.77
N LYS A 125 -0.69 -3.46 3.21
CA LYS A 125 -0.41 -3.12 1.82
C LYS A 125 -0.14 -4.38 1.02
N PHE A 126 -0.53 -4.33 -0.24
CA PHE A 126 -0.38 -5.39 -1.22
C PHE A 126 0.31 -4.81 -2.45
N ARG A 127 1.38 -5.46 -2.91
CA ARG A 127 2.08 -5.14 -4.15
C ARG A 127 1.77 -6.21 -5.19
N VAL A 128 1.20 -5.80 -6.30
CA VAL A 128 0.78 -6.71 -7.38
C VAL A 128 1.66 -6.45 -8.61
N PRO A 129 2.33 -7.47 -9.19
CA PRO A 129 3.08 -7.30 -10.42
C PRO A 129 2.14 -6.93 -11.57
N VAL A 130 2.54 -5.95 -12.37
CA VAL A 130 1.74 -5.45 -13.50
C VAL A 130 2.40 -5.84 -14.82
N PRO A 131 1.70 -6.56 -15.70
CA PRO A 131 2.26 -7.00 -16.97
C PRO A 131 2.58 -5.78 -17.86
N ARG A 132 3.58 -5.92 -18.74
CA ARG A 132 4.08 -4.81 -19.58
C ARG A 132 2.98 -4.06 -20.32
N VAL A 133 1.97 -4.79 -20.81
CA VAL A 133 0.81 -4.25 -21.55
C VAL A 133 -0.13 -3.39 -20.70
N ALA A 134 -0.10 -3.54 -19.37
CA ALA A 134 -0.95 -2.81 -18.43
C ALA A 134 -0.18 -1.73 -17.65
N ARG A 135 1.12 -1.53 -17.92
CA ARG A 135 1.95 -0.54 -17.21
C ARG A 135 1.50 0.91 -17.40
N TRP A 136 0.73 1.20 -18.46
CA TRP A 136 0.13 2.52 -18.63
C TRP A 136 -0.82 2.89 -17.48
N ALA A 137 -1.48 1.90 -16.86
CA ALA A 137 -2.34 2.11 -15.71
C ALA A 137 -1.57 2.39 -14.42
N THR A 138 -0.28 2.05 -14.38
CA THR A 138 0.63 2.27 -13.26
C THR A 138 1.72 3.26 -13.58
N LEU A 139 1.47 4.24 -14.47
CA LEU A 139 2.44 5.30 -14.81
C LEU A 139 3.82 4.75 -15.24
N GLY A 140 3.86 3.57 -15.85
CA GLY A 140 5.08 2.90 -16.29
C GLY A 140 5.71 1.93 -15.28
N TYR A 141 5.25 1.90 -14.03
CA TYR A 141 5.77 1.01 -13.00
C TYR A 141 5.44 -0.46 -13.31
N SER A 142 6.36 -1.37 -12.97
CA SER A 142 6.19 -2.82 -13.15
C SER A 142 5.27 -3.47 -12.11
N PHE A 143 4.70 -2.68 -11.22
CA PHE A 143 3.84 -3.10 -10.13
C PHE A 143 2.76 -2.05 -9.86
N GLY A 144 1.67 -2.49 -9.25
CA GLY A 144 0.64 -1.66 -8.63
C GLY A 144 0.57 -1.94 -7.14
N GLY A 145 0.00 -1.02 -6.39
CA GLY A 145 -0.22 -1.14 -4.96
C GLY A 145 -1.68 -0.99 -4.59
N LEU A 146 -2.12 -1.81 -3.63
CA LEU A 146 -3.39 -1.70 -2.93
C LEU A 146 -3.11 -1.58 -1.44
N ARG A 147 -3.78 -0.66 -0.76
CA ARG A 147 -3.75 -0.54 0.70
C ARG A 147 -5.14 -0.61 1.27
N LEU A 148 -5.27 -1.37 2.34
CA LEU A 148 -6.47 -1.51 3.13
C LEU A 148 -6.11 -1.15 4.56
N GLY A 149 -6.78 -0.15 5.12
CA GLY A 149 -6.48 0.29 6.48
C GLY A 149 -7.68 0.83 7.22
N TYR A 150 -7.53 0.93 8.52
CA TYR A 150 -8.44 1.64 9.41
C TYR A 150 -7.79 2.96 9.81
N ARG A 151 -8.48 4.07 9.52
CA ARG A 151 -8.06 5.43 9.85
C ARG A 151 -8.95 5.99 10.94
N ALA A 152 -8.37 6.67 11.92
CA ALA A 152 -9.11 7.42 12.92
C ALA A 152 -8.55 8.85 13.04
N ASN A 153 -9.44 9.79 13.34
CA ASN A 153 -9.11 11.19 13.55
C ASN A 153 -9.22 11.48 15.06
N GLY A 154 -8.10 11.85 15.70
CA GLY A 154 -8.03 11.99 17.15
C GLY A 154 -8.24 10.67 17.90
N LEU A 155 -8.48 10.75 19.20
CA LEU A 155 -8.69 9.58 20.08
C LEU A 155 -10.17 9.18 20.22
N THR A 156 -11.08 10.01 19.71
CA THR A 156 -12.52 9.94 20.01
C THR A 156 -13.38 9.62 18.79
N ASP A 157 -12.86 9.74 17.56
CA ASP A 157 -13.65 9.47 16.37
C ASP A 157 -13.63 7.98 16.04
N TYR A 158 -14.76 7.48 15.50
CA TYR A 158 -14.87 6.11 15.04
C TYR A 158 -13.90 5.84 13.87
N PRO A 159 -13.19 4.70 13.89
CA PRO A 159 -12.31 4.33 12.80
C PRO A 159 -13.12 4.07 11.54
N ARG A 160 -12.56 4.45 10.39
CA ARG A 160 -13.16 4.27 9.06
C ARG A 160 -12.22 3.49 8.15
N VAL A 161 -12.80 2.74 7.21
CA VAL A 161 -12.04 1.96 6.24
C VAL A 161 -11.49 2.87 5.15
N VAL A 162 -10.21 2.70 4.86
CA VAL A 162 -9.48 3.38 3.80
C VAL A 162 -9.04 2.35 2.78
N VAL A 163 -9.30 2.65 1.52
CA VAL A 163 -8.77 1.91 0.38
C VAL A 163 -7.97 2.87 -0.49
N GLU A 164 -6.71 2.55 -0.75
CA GLU A 164 -5.83 3.34 -1.62
C GLU A 164 -5.28 2.45 -2.73
N ILE A 165 -5.40 2.92 -3.98
CA ILE A 165 -4.89 2.23 -5.17
C ILE A 165 -3.94 3.18 -5.87
N GLY A 166 -2.74 2.71 -6.20
CA GLY A 166 -1.86 3.49 -7.04
C GLY A 166 -0.53 2.83 -7.32
N ALA A 167 0.35 3.58 -7.97
CA ALA A 167 1.54 3.02 -8.59
C ALA A 167 2.83 3.19 -7.76
N GLY A 168 2.79 3.87 -6.60
CA GLY A 168 3.92 4.01 -5.65
C GLY A 168 3.46 4.48 -4.26
N VAL A 169 4.09 4.17 -3.12
CA VAL A 169 5.52 3.94 -2.80
C VAL A 169 5.71 2.59 -2.13
N TRP A 170 6.18 1.62 -2.91
CA TRP A 170 6.34 0.21 -2.55
C TRP A 170 7.47 -0.40 -3.41
#